data_AF-A0A1M7PF63-F1
#
_entry.id   AF-A0A1M7PF63-F1
#
_cell.length_a   1.000
_cell.length_b   1.000
_cell.length_c   1.000
_cell.angle_alpha   90.00
_cell.angle_beta   90.00
_cell.angle_gamma   90.00
#
_symmetry.space_group_name_H-M   'P 1'
#
loop_
_entity.id
_entity.type
_entity.pdbx_description
1 polymer ?
#
loop_
_entity_poly.entity_id
_entity_poly.type
_entity_poly.pdbx_seq_one_letter_code
_entity_poly.pdbx_strand_id
1 'polypeptide(L)'
;MNQNKLIVSSLMLLFTFSLSFFSVAQDGKRDLYELKIYHIANSTQEQMVDKYLESAFIPAAHRAGVSQVGVFKPLPSEQEAGKRIFVFLPFKNSKDYFQFQSKLDKDQRFQDAGKDYIYASHNNPPFERIETRLLQAFKGSPRMKAPELSAPKSERVYELRSYEAATERLYRQKVKMFNSGETDIFDKLAFNPVFYAETLAGATMPNLMYLTTFENMEERNAHWDAFRVDPDWVAMKDLEEYQNTVSKNVTRLLRPTDYSDF
;
A
#
# COMPACT_ATOMS: atom_id res chain seq x y z
N MET A 1 42.66 29.31 -57.10
CA MET A 1 43.10 29.49 -55.71
C MET A 1 42.15 30.50 -55.07
N ASN A 2 41.26 30.20 -54.11
CA ASN A 2 41.26 29.20 -53.05
C ASN A 2 39.85 28.63 -52.85
N GLN A 3 39.75 27.30 -52.87
CA GLN A 3 38.71 26.56 -52.16
C GLN A 3 38.98 26.70 -50.66
N ASN A 4 37.99 27.09 -49.85
CA ASN A 4 37.86 26.83 -48.40
C ASN A 4 36.82 27.76 -47.73
N LYS A 5 35.58 27.78 -48.22
CA LYS A 5 34.45 28.38 -47.50
C LYS A 5 33.15 27.61 -47.77
N LEU A 6 33.10 26.32 -47.44
CA LEU A 6 31.85 25.56 -47.49
C LEU A 6 31.85 24.29 -46.62
N ILE A 7 32.56 24.33 -45.48
CA ILE A 7 32.48 23.25 -44.47
C ILE A 7 32.46 23.86 -43.06
N VAL A 8 31.50 24.74 -42.76
CA VAL A 8 31.20 25.12 -41.35
C VAL A 8 29.69 25.27 -41.13
N SER A 9 28.85 24.58 -41.89
CA SER A 9 27.39 24.75 -41.77
C SER A 9 26.60 23.44 -41.81
N SER A 10 27.23 22.31 -41.43
CA SER A 10 26.52 21.02 -41.34
C SER A 10 26.90 20.17 -40.13
N LEU A 11 27.63 20.73 -39.16
CA LEU A 11 27.98 20.02 -37.92
C LEU A 11 27.35 20.67 -36.68
N MET A 12 26.10 21.14 -36.81
CA MET A 12 25.35 21.69 -35.69
C MET A 12 23.86 21.34 -35.79
N LEU A 13 23.57 20.09 -36.20
CA LEU A 13 22.20 19.59 -36.26
C LEU A 13 22.07 18.10 -35.91
N LEU A 14 22.95 17.57 -35.06
CA LEU A 14 22.98 16.13 -34.76
C LEU A 14 23.36 15.79 -33.30
N PHE A 15 23.06 16.68 -32.34
CA PHE A 15 23.32 16.39 -30.92
C PHE A 15 22.29 16.99 -29.95
N THR A 16 21.01 17.02 -30.33
CA THR A 16 19.90 17.38 -29.42
C THR A 16 18.76 16.38 -29.47
N PHE A 17 19.07 15.10 -29.64
CA PHE A 17 18.06 14.03 -29.57
C PHE A 17 18.51 12.87 -28.69
N SER A 18 18.97 13.16 -27.47
CA SER A 18 19.34 12.10 -26.54
C SER A 18 19.45 12.62 -25.11
N LEU A 19 18.33 12.98 -24.47
CA LEU A 19 18.30 13.14 -23.00
C LEU A 19 16.89 13.14 -22.37
N SER A 20 15.89 12.49 -22.99
CA SER A 20 14.56 12.36 -22.35
C SER A 20 14.23 10.94 -21.83
N PHE A 21 15.13 9.97 -21.95
CA PHE A 21 14.81 8.57 -21.59
C PHE A 21 15.21 8.13 -20.17
N PHE A 22 15.87 8.97 -19.36
CA PHE A 22 16.33 8.53 -18.04
C PHE A 22 15.24 8.51 -16.95
N SER A 23 14.09 9.17 -17.15
CA SER A 23 13.02 9.20 -16.13
C SER A 23 12.14 7.93 -16.09
N VAL A 24 12.26 7.03 -17.08
CA VAL A 24 11.50 5.75 -17.11
C VAL A 24 12.22 4.63 -16.34
N ALA A 25 13.50 4.81 -15.98
CA ALA A 25 14.36 3.73 -15.50
C ALA A 25 14.04 3.19 -14.08
N GLN A 26 13.09 3.80 -13.36
CA GLN A 26 12.69 3.37 -12.00
C GLN A 26 11.27 2.80 -11.93
N ASP A 27 10.43 3.03 -12.94
CA ASP A 27 9.07 2.49 -12.94
C ASP A 27 9.12 0.96 -13.05
N GLY A 28 8.29 0.27 -12.27
CA GLY A 28 8.24 -1.19 -12.26
C GLY A 28 9.27 -1.92 -11.38
N LYS A 29 10.28 -1.23 -10.82
CA LYS A 29 11.28 -1.87 -9.93
C LYS A 29 10.75 -2.16 -8.53
N ARG A 30 9.82 -1.34 -8.07
CA ARG A 30 9.12 -1.47 -6.78
C ARG A 30 7.64 -1.37 -7.07
N ASP A 31 6.85 -2.20 -6.40
CA ASP A 31 5.40 -2.13 -6.53
C ASP A 31 4.87 -0.77 -6.02
N LEU A 32 3.80 -0.32 -6.66
CA LEU A 32 2.95 0.74 -6.14
C LEU A 32 1.77 0.09 -5.43
N TYR A 33 1.32 0.68 -4.33
CA TYR A 33 0.14 0.22 -3.62
C TYR A 33 -0.86 1.35 -3.49
N GLU A 34 -2.13 1.04 -3.75
CA GLU A 34 -3.23 1.86 -3.30
C GLU A 34 -3.82 1.25 -2.03
N LEU A 35 -3.89 2.03 -0.96
CA LEU A 35 -4.75 1.73 0.18
C LEU A 35 -5.97 2.64 0.10
N LYS A 36 -7.09 2.08 -0.36
CA LYS A 36 -8.39 2.73 -0.41
C LYS A 36 -9.15 2.46 0.89
N ILE A 37 -9.74 3.48 1.49
CA ILE A 37 -10.43 3.36 2.77
C ILE A 37 -11.84 3.93 2.62
N TYR A 38 -12.84 3.07 2.80
CA TYR A 38 -14.24 3.49 2.89
C TYR A 38 -14.56 3.93 4.31
N HIS A 39 -15.17 5.10 4.45
CA HIS A 39 -15.80 5.57 5.67
C HIS A 39 -17.29 5.29 5.58
N ILE A 40 -17.82 4.52 6.53
CA ILE A 40 -19.23 4.12 6.56
C ILE A 40 -19.87 4.55 7.88
N ALA A 41 -21.16 4.87 7.81
CA ALA A 41 -21.95 5.37 8.93
C ALA A 41 -22.70 4.25 9.68
N ASN A 42 -23.03 3.15 8.99
CA ASN A 42 -23.92 2.11 9.50
C ASN A 42 -23.77 0.79 8.73
N SER A 43 -24.42 -0.26 9.23
CA SER A 43 -24.40 -1.61 8.66
C SER A 43 -25.02 -1.70 7.26
N THR A 44 -25.99 -0.85 6.92
CA THR A 44 -26.57 -0.81 5.57
C THR A 44 -25.52 -0.40 4.53
N GLN A 45 -24.73 0.63 4.84
CA GLN A 45 -23.59 1.03 4.02
C GLN A 45 -22.52 -0.05 3.96
N GLU A 46 -22.21 -0.67 5.10
CA GLU A 46 -21.26 -1.80 5.15
C GLU A 46 -21.65 -2.92 4.18
N GLN A 47 -22.89 -3.39 4.26
CA GLN A 47 -23.41 -4.46 3.41
C GLN A 47 -23.41 -4.08 1.92
N MET A 48 -23.72 -2.83 1.60
CA MET A 48 -23.69 -2.36 0.20
C MET A 48 -22.26 -2.33 -0.34
N VAL A 49 -21.30 -1.84 0.44
CA VAL A 49 -19.88 -1.84 0.06
C VAL A 49 -19.35 -3.26 -0.04
N ASP A 50 -19.67 -4.15 0.90
CA ASP A 50 -19.25 -5.56 0.88
C ASP A 50 -19.73 -6.26 -0.39
N LYS A 51 -21.04 -6.19 -0.67
CA LYS A 51 -21.63 -6.79 -1.86
C LYS A 51 -20.96 -6.28 -3.14
N TYR A 52 -20.73 -4.98 -3.21
CA TYR A 52 -20.04 -4.37 -4.34
C TYR A 52 -18.59 -4.85 -4.47
N LEU A 53 -17.84 -4.90 -3.36
CA LEU A 53 -16.45 -5.32 -3.37
C LEU A 53 -16.31 -6.78 -3.82
N GLU A 54 -17.10 -7.68 -3.21
CA GLU A 54 -17.09 -9.11 -3.49
C GLU A 54 -17.58 -9.44 -4.91
N SER A 55 -18.75 -8.91 -5.29
CA SER A 55 -19.42 -9.38 -6.51
C SER A 55 -19.01 -8.62 -7.77
N ALA A 56 -18.53 -7.38 -7.64
CA ALA A 56 -18.22 -6.52 -8.77
C ALA A 56 -16.75 -6.11 -8.82
N PHE A 57 -16.26 -5.45 -7.77
CA PHE A 57 -14.96 -4.77 -7.79
C PHE A 57 -13.79 -5.74 -7.86
N ILE A 58 -13.71 -6.73 -6.95
CA ILE A 58 -12.58 -7.69 -6.93
C ILE A 58 -12.50 -8.48 -8.24
N PRO A 59 -13.60 -9.10 -8.75
CA PRO A 59 -13.56 -9.77 -10.05
C PRO A 59 -13.12 -8.86 -11.20
N ALA A 60 -13.51 -7.58 -11.18
CA ALA A 60 -13.10 -6.61 -12.19
C ALA A 60 -11.64 -6.17 -12.02
N ALA A 61 -11.16 -6.04 -10.79
CA ALA A 61 -9.76 -5.74 -10.48
C ALA A 61 -8.84 -6.84 -10.99
N HIS A 62 -9.23 -8.11 -10.79
CA HIS A 62 -8.55 -9.28 -11.35
C HIS A 62 -8.46 -9.21 -12.87
N ARG A 63 -9.58 -8.93 -13.55
CA ARG A 63 -9.60 -8.74 -15.03
C ARG A 63 -8.77 -7.55 -15.49
N ALA A 64 -8.64 -6.50 -14.67
CA ALA A 64 -7.82 -5.33 -14.95
C ALA A 64 -6.32 -5.54 -14.70
N GLY A 65 -5.93 -6.67 -14.10
CA GLY A 65 -4.54 -7.10 -13.90
C GLY A 65 -4.04 -7.06 -12.46
N VAL A 66 -4.90 -6.74 -11.48
CA VAL A 66 -4.58 -6.79 -10.05
C VAL A 66 -4.98 -8.16 -9.52
N SER A 67 -4.04 -9.09 -9.38
CA SER A 67 -4.35 -10.50 -9.05
C SER A 67 -4.54 -10.80 -7.56
N GLN A 68 -4.32 -9.82 -6.69
CA GLN A 68 -4.41 -9.96 -5.24
C GLN A 68 -5.04 -8.68 -4.67
N VAL A 69 -6.23 -8.78 -4.11
CA VAL A 69 -6.96 -7.69 -3.48
C VAL A 69 -7.21 -8.05 -2.02
N GLY A 70 -6.62 -7.26 -1.12
CA GLY A 70 -6.84 -7.41 0.30
C GLY A 70 -8.04 -6.56 0.73
N VAL A 71 -9.02 -7.13 1.42
CA VAL A 71 -10.14 -6.38 2.01
C VAL A 71 -10.22 -6.67 3.49
N PHE A 72 -10.09 -5.63 4.31
CA PHE A 72 -9.96 -5.75 5.75
C PHE A 72 -10.92 -4.83 6.50
N LYS A 73 -11.38 -5.29 7.66
CA LYS A 73 -12.20 -4.51 8.60
C LYS A 73 -11.51 -4.46 9.96
N PRO A 74 -11.60 -3.33 10.71
CA PRO A 74 -11.06 -3.27 12.06
C PRO A 74 -11.66 -4.34 12.96
N LEU A 75 -10.85 -4.90 13.86
CA LEU A 75 -11.33 -5.82 14.89
C LEU A 75 -12.37 -5.12 15.79
N PRO A 76 -13.29 -5.86 16.43
CA PRO A 76 -14.27 -5.28 17.35
C PRO A 76 -13.67 -4.47 18.52
N SER A 77 -12.40 -4.71 18.86
CA SER A 77 -11.66 -3.95 19.88
C SER A 77 -11.22 -2.56 19.41
N GLU A 78 -11.25 -2.27 18.11
CA GLU A 78 -10.77 -1.01 17.54
C GLU A 78 -11.86 0.07 17.55
N GLN A 79 -11.47 1.33 17.76
CA GLN A 79 -12.39 2.48 17.72
C GLN A 79 -13.10 2.65 16.36
N GLU A 80 -12.46 2.19 15.29
CA GLU A 80 -12.93 2.26 13.90
C GLU A 80 -13.79 1.04 13.49
N ALA A 81 -14.06 0.09 14.39
CA ALA A 81 -14.91 -1.07 14.13
C ALA A 81 -16.30 -0.65 13.63
N GLY A 82 -16.75 -1.27 12.53
CA GLY A 82 -18.02 -0.94 11.86
C GLY A 82 -18.04 0.44 11.19
N LYS A 83 -16.90 1.13 11.10
CA LYS A 83 -16.80 2.50 10.51
C LYS A 83 -15.85 2.58 9.33
N ARG A 84 -15.05 1.55 9.09
CA ARG A 84 -14.02 1.51 8.04
C ARG A 84 -13.97 0.16 7.33
N ILE A 85 -13.74 0.21 6.02
CA ILE A 85 -13.33 -0.93 5.21
C ILE A 85 -12.06 -0.52 4.46
N PHE A 86 -10.99 -1.30 4.60
CA PHE A 86 -9.70 -1.07 3.97
C PHE A 86 -9.57 -1.99 2.76
N VAL A 87 -9.22 -1.44 1.60
CA VAL A 87 -8.98 -2.18 0.36
C VAL A 87 -7.56 -1.91 -0.10
N PHE A 88 -6.76 -2.96 -0.19
CA PHE A 88 -5.37 -2.94 -0.62
C PHE A 88 -5.24 -3.45 -2.05
N LEU A 89 -4.62 -2.64 -2.92
CA LEU A 89 -4.43 -2.92 -4.34
C LEU A 89 -2.95 -2.78 -4.72
N PRO A 90 -2.27 -3.88 -5.09
CA PRO A 90 -0.93 -3.85 -5.62
C PRO A 90 -0.90 -3.63 -7.13
N PHE A 91 0.03 -2.76 -7.57
CA PHE A 91 0.30 -2.46 -8.96
C PHE A 91 1.78 -2.64 -9.25
N LYS A 92 2.10 -3.33 -10.34
CA LYS A 92 3.49 -3.60 -10.70
C LYS A 92 4.26 -2.34 -11.09
N ASN A 93 3.56 -1.33 -11.62
CA ASN A 93 4.13 -0.08 -12.14
C ASN A 93 3.07 1.04 -12.18
N SER A 94 3.52 2.26 -12.48
CA SER A 94 2.67 3.46 -12.55
C SER A 94 1.60 3.40 -13.64
N LYS A 95 1.93 2.80 -14.80
CA LYS A 95 0.98 2.66 -15.90
C LYS A 95 -0.23 1.80 -15.50
N ASP A 96 0.01 0.69 -14.81
CA ASP A 96 -1.07 -0.19 -14.34
C ASP A 96 -1.98 0.54 -13.34
N TYR A 97 -1.41 1.33 -12.43
CA TYR A 97 -2.15 2.18 -11.51
C TYR A 97 -3.02 3.22 -12.23
N PHE A 98 -2.43 4.06 -13.08
CA PHE A 98 -3.15 5.16 -13.73
C PHE A 98 -4.19 4.68 -14.75
N GLN A 99 -4.03 3.48 -15.32
CA GLN A 99 -5.01 2.92 -16.26
C GLN A 99 -6.12 2.11 -15.57
N PHE A 100 -5.97 1.79 -14.29
CA PHE A 100 -6.85 0.88 -13.57
C PHE A 100 -8.32 1.33 -13.61
N GLN A 101 -8.60 2.57 -13.22
CA GLN A 101 -9.97 3.08 -13.20
C GLN A 101 -10.62 3.05 -14.59
N SER A 102 -9.89 3.46 -15.63
CA SER A 102 -10.41 3.43 -17.02
C SER A 102 -10.72 2.01 -17.50
N LYS A 103 -9.98 1.00 -17.02
CA LYS A 103 -10.30 -0.41 -17.32
C LYS A 103 -11.60 -0.84 -16.63
N LEU A 104 -11.82 -0.45 -15.37
CA LEU A 104 -13.07 -0.72 -14.66
C LEU A 104 -14.26 -0.03 -15.32
N ASP A 105 -14.13 1.25 -15.69
CA ASP A 105 -15.23 2.02 -16.30
C ASP A 105 -15.71 1.40 -17.62
N LYS A 106 -14.82 0.74 -18.37
CA LYS A 106 -15.11 0.08 -19.64
C LYS A 106 -15.61 -1.36 -19.48
N ASP A 107 -15.57 -1.92 -18.27
CA ASP A 107 -15.98 -3.29 -18.00
C ASP A 107 -17.48 -3.35 -17.73
N GLN A 108 -18.27 -3.76 -18.74
CA GLN A 108 -19.72 -3.85 -18.60
C GLN A 108 -20.16 -4.83 -17.50
N ARG A 109 -19.41 -5.92 -17.27
CA ARG A 109 -19.74 -6.89 -16.21
C ARG A 109 -19.57 -6.26 -14.83
N PHE A 110 -18.57 -5.40 -14.67
CA PHE A 110 -18.39 -4.60 -13.46
C PHE A 110 -19.55 -3.61 -13.26
N GLN A 111 -19.95 -2.89 -14.31
CA GLN A 111 -21.08 -1.96 -14.25
C GLN A 111 -22.39 -2.66 -13.86
N ASP A 112 -22.67 -3.82 -14.46
CA ASP A 112 -23.89 -4.58 -14.21
C ASP A 112 -23.92 -5.20 -12.81
N ALA A 113 -22.81 -5.82 -12.38
CA ALA A 113 -22.69 -6.45 -11.07
C ALA A 113 -22.67 -5.42 -9.92
N GLY A 114 -22.09 -4.24 -10.17
CA GLY A 114 -21.95 -3.16 -9.20
C GLY A 114 -23.10 -2.16 -9.19
N LYS A 115 -24.15 -2.37 -10.00
CA LYS A 115 -25.17 -1.34 -10.30
C LYS A 115 -25.80 -0.70 -9.06
N ASP A 116 -26.07 -1.48 -8.01
CA ASP A 116 -26.73 -1.01 -6.79
C ASP A 116 -25.86 0.01 -6.04
N TYR A 117 -24.54 -0.14 -6.15
CA TYR A 117 -23.53 0.74 -5.56
C TYR A 117 -23.17 1.91 -6.49
N ILE A 118 -22.87 1.61 -7.76
CA ILE A 118 -22.38 2.58 -8.74
C ILE A 118 -23.45 3.63 -9.05
N TYR A 119 -24.71 3.20 -9.15
CA TYR A 119 -25.85 4.06 -9.46
C TYR A 119 -26.75 4.31 -8.23
N ALA A 120 -26.20 4.16 -7.03
CA ALA A 120 -26.91 4.47 -5.79
C ALA A 120 -27.45 5.92 -5.82
N SER A 121 -28.66 6.12 -5.30
CA SER A 121 -29.26 7.45 -5.23
C SER A 121 -28.55 8.34 -4.21
N HIS A 122 -28.59 9.65 -4.43
CA HIS A 122 -27.94 10.63 -3.52
C HIS A 122 -28.43 10.54 -2.07
N ASN A 123 -29.64 10.05 -1.83
CA ASN A 123 -30.26 9.86 -0.51
C ASN A 123 -30.08 8.44 0.06
N ASN A 124 -29.40 7.54 -0.66
CA ASN A 124 -28.98 6.23 -0.21
C ASN A 124 -27.50 5.99 -0.55
N PRO A 125 -26.57 6.85 -0.08
CA PRO A 125 -25.18 6.77 -0.48
C PRO A 125 -24.52 5.50 0.10
N PRO A 126 -23.65 4.81 -0.67
CA PRO A 126 -22.97 3.59 -0.21
C PRO A 126 -21.95 3.83 0.90
N PHE A 127 -21.42 5.04 1.01
CA PHE A 127 -20.38 5.41 1.97
C PHE A 127 -20.48 6.91 2.28
N GLU A 128 -19.83 7.36 3.36
CA GLU A 128 -19.67 8.78 3.67
C GLU A 128 -18.52 9.42 2.89
N ARG A 129 -17.41 8.67 2.76
CA ARG A 129 -16.18 9.15 2.10
C ARG A 129 -15.28 7.99 1.68
N ILE A 130 -14.50 8.22 0.64
CA ILE A 130 -13.33 7.41 0.28
C ILE A 130 -12.06 8.21 0.54
N GLU A 131 -11.13 7.63 1.29
CA GLU A 131 -9.73 8.09 1.37
C GLU A 131 -8.86 7.18 0.50
N THR A 132 -7.79 7.75 -0.07
CA THR A 132 -6.80 6.97 -0.82
C THR A 132 -5.40 7.37 -0.37
N ARG A 133 -4.56 6.35 -0.12
CA ARG A 133 -3.13 6.52 0.08
C ARG A 133 -2.39 5.82 -1.05
N LEU A 134 -1.54 6.58 -1.73
CA LEU A 134 -0.63 6.03 -2.73
C LEU A 134 0.70 5.75 -2.05
N LEU A 135 1.15 4.52 -2.12
CA LEU A 135 2.37 4.04 -1.48
C LEU A 135 3.31 3.44 -2.51
N GLN A 136 4.60 3.41 -2.20
CA GLN A 136 5.60 2.70 -2.99
C GLN A 136 6.40 1.77 -2.09
N ALA A 137 6.57 0.52 -2.51
CA ALA A 137 7.29 -0.49 -1.73
C ALA A 137 8.72 -0.03 -1.36
N PHE A 138 9.24 -0.52 -0.24
CA PHE A 138 10.63 -0.28 0.17
C PHE A 138 11.64 -0.87 -0.80
N LYS A 139 12.89 -0.37 -0.76
CA LYS A 139 13.96 -0.90 -1.62
C LYS A 139 14.36 -2.31 -1.20
N GLY A 140 14.44 -2.57 0.11
CA GLY A 140 14.73 -3.89 0.67
C GLY A 140 13.59 -4.90 0.56
N SER A 141 12.35 -4.43 0.37
CA SER A 141 11.17 -5.28 0.14
C SER A 141 10.33 -4.71 -1.01
N PRO A 142 10.78 -4.87 -2.26
CA PRO A 142 10.22 -4.14 -3.41
C PRO A 142 8.88 -4.68 -3.91
N ARG A 143 8.42 -5.83 -3.40
CA ARG A 143 7.20 -6.50 -3.83
C ARG A 143 6.30 -6.81 -2.65
N MET A 144 5.00 -6.88 -2.93
CA MET A 144 4.03 -7.48 -2.03
C MET A 144 4.35 -8.96 -1.82
N LYS A 145 4.09 -9.47 -0.61
CA LYS A 145 4.05 -10.91 -0.32
C LYS A 145 2.62 -11.28 0.12
N ALA A 146 2.05 -12.32 -0.47
CA ALA A 146 0.81 -12.88 0.08
C ALA A 146 1.14 -13.63 1.38
N PRO A 147 0.32 -13.52 2.44
CA PRO A 147 0.58 -14.20 3.70
C PRO A 147 0.34 -15.71 3.59
N GLU A 148 1.29 -16.49 4.10
CA GLU A 148 1.25 -17.96 4.12
C GLU A 148 0.76 -18.49 5.47
N LEU A 149 -0.38 -17.95 5.94
CA LEU A 149 -0.99 -18.32 7.21
C LEU A 149 -1.91 -19.54 7.07
N SER A 150 -1.95 -20.38 8.11
CA SER A 150 -2.71 -21.63 8.16
C SER A 150 -4.08 -21.49 8.81
N ALA A 151 -4.24 -20.55 9.74
CA ALA A 151 -5.50 -20.29 10.42
C ALA A 151 -6.58 -19.82 9.43
N PRO A 152 -7.88 -20.03 9.73
CA PRO A 152 -8.95 -19.46 8.93
C PRO A 152 -8.93 -17.93 8.98
N LYS A 153 -9.38 -17.26 7.91
CA LYS A 153 -9.44 -15.79 7.80
C LYS A 153 -10.12 -15.11 9.00
N SER A 154 -11.11 -15.75 9.58
CA SER A 154 -11.84 -15.28 10.77
C SER A 154 -10.98 -15.15 12.03
N GLU A 155 -9.86 -15.86 12.11
CA GLU A 155 -8.95 -15.87 13.25
C GLU A 155 -7.72 -14.97 13.04
N ARG A 156 -7.28 -14.85 11.79
CA ARG A 156 -6.10 -14.05 11.38
C ARG A 156 -6.20 -12.61 11.86
N VAL A 157 -5.04 -12.05 12.18
CA VAL A 157 -4.88 -10.65 12.57
C VAL A 157 -3.91 -9.96 11.62
N TYR A 158 -4.36 -8.85 11.06
CA TYR A 158 -3.59 -7.98 10.18
C TYR A 158 -3.30 -6.68 10.92
N GLU A 159 -2.02 -6.35 11.11
CA GLU A 159 -1.62 -5.15 11.83
C GLU A 159 -1.08 -4.10 10.86
N LEU A 160 -1.91 -3.09 10.58
CA LEU A 160 -1.56 -1.97 9.73
C LEU A 160 -0.98 -0.85 10.59
N ARG A 161 0.28 -0.49 10.33
CA ARG A 161 0.96 0.60 11.03
C ARG A 161 1.32 1.74 10.10
N SER A 162 1.15 2.96 10.62
CA SER A 162 1.61 4.21 10.00
C SER A 162 2.51 4.92 10.99
N TYR A 163 3.78 5.06 10.63
CA TYR A 163 4.77 5.80 11.42
C TYR A 163 4.96 7.17 10.80
N GLU A 164 4.36 8.18 11.43
CA GLU A 164 4.49 9.58 11.06
C GLU A 164 5.77 10.15 11.67
N ALA A 165 6.42 11.07 10.96
CA ALA A 165 7.60 11.76 11.44
C ALA A 165 7.36 13.27 11.51
N ALA A 166 8.04 13.94 12.45
CA ALA A 166 7.92 15.39 12.61
C ALA A 166 8.57 16.20 11.48
N THR A 167 9.47 15.58 10.70
CA THR A 167 10.15 16.20 9.55
C THR A 167 10.46 15.15 8.49
N GLU A 168 10.66 15.57 7.25
CA GLU A 168 11.08 14.69 6.15
C GLU A 168 12.45 14.05 6.44
N ARG A 169 13.36 14.75 7.12
CA ARG A 169 14.67 14.20 7.52
C ARG A 169 14.51 13.00 8.45
N LEU A 170 13.69 13.13 9.50
CA LEU A 170 13.42 12.04 10.46
C LEU A 170 12.69 10.87 9.79
N TYR A 171 11.74 11.17 8.89
CA TYR A 171 11.11 10.17 8.05
C TYR A 171 12.13 9.36 7.24
N ARG A 172 13.06 10.04 6.55
CA ARG A 172 14.12 9.37 5.77
C ARG A 172 15.04 8.53 6.65
N GLN A 173 15.33 8.98 7.87
CA GLN A 173 16.09 8.19 8.84
C GLN A 173 15.34 6.92 9.27
N LYS A 174 14.03 6.99 9.53
CA LYS A 174 13.26 5.78 9.85
C LYS A 174 13.15 4.82 8.66
N VAL A 175 12.97 5.34 7.44
CA VAL A 175 13.00 4.51 6.23
C VAL A 175 14.37 3.86 6.05
N LYS A 176 15.47 4.57 6.34
CA LYS A 176 16.83 4.00 6.33
C LYS A 176 16.94 2.86 7.34
N MET A 177 16.50 3.06 8.59
CA MET A 177 16.48 2.03 9.65
C MET A 177 15.81 0.73 9.18
N PHE A 178 14.62 0.85 8.59
CA PHE A 178 13.91 -0.29 8.02
C PHE A 178 14.71 -1.01 6.93
N ASN A 179 15.20 -0.28 5.93
CA ASN A 179 15.97 -0.88 4.82
C ASN A 179 17.38 -1.36 5.22
N SER A 180 17.85 -1.02 6.42
CA SER A 180 19.21 -1.37 6.89
C SER A 180 19.23 -2.48 7.94
N GLY A 181 18.07 -3.06 8.28
CA GLY A 181 18.01 -4.29 9.07
C GLY A 181 16.73 -4.50 9.89
N GLU A 182 15.87 -3.50 10.12
CA GLU A 182 14.63 -3.73 10.90
C GLU A 182 13.71 -4.74 10.20
N THR A 183 13.67 -4.71 8.86
CA THR A 183 12.94 -5.72 8.08
C THR A 183 13.54 -7.12 8.23
N ASP A 184 14.86 -7.23 8.40
CA ASP A 184 15.54 -8.51 8.55
C ASP A 184 15.23 -9.14 9.92
N ILE A 185 15.07 -8.30 10.96
CA ILE A 185 14.60 -8.74 12.28
C ILE A 185 13.15 -9.23 12.19
N PHE A 186 12.29 -8.55 11.43
CA PHE A 186 10.91 -8.99 11.21
C PHE A 186 10.85 -10.33 10.46
N ASP A 187 11.69 -10.52 9.45
CA ASP A 187 11.82 -11.79 8.73
C ASP A 187 12.35 -12.91 9.66
N LYS A 188 13.38 -12.63 10.46
CA LYS A 188 13.93 -13.55 11.50
C LYS A 188 12.86 -13.99 12.51
N LEU A 189 11.97 -13.07 12.88
CA LEU A 189 10.90 -13.31 13.85
C LEU A 189 9.56 -13.67 13.20
N ALA A 190 9.53 -13.96 11.89
CA ALA A 190 8.33 -14.41 11.16
C ALA A 190 7.11 -13.48 11.30
N PHE A 191 7.29 -12.16 11.19
CA PHE A 191 6.19 -11.18 11.22
C PHE A 191 5.24 -11.22 10.01
N ASN A 192 5.52 -12.06 9.01
CA ASN A 192 4.73 -12.26 7.79
C ASN A 192 4.25 -10.94 7.15
N PRO A 193 5.17 -10.04 6.75
CA PRO A 193 4.82 -8.76 6.19
C PRO A 193 4.18 -8.92 4.80
N VAL A 194 3.00 -8.32 4.59
CA VAL A 194 2.41 -8.17 3.25
C VAL A 194 3.18 -7.12 2.46
N PHE A 195 3.52 -6.00 3.10
CA PHE A 195 4.33 -4.94 2.51
C PHE A 195 5.01 -4.06 3.56
N TYR A 196 6.08 -3.39 3.11
CA TYR A 196 6.62 -2.17 3.71
C TYR A 196 6.69 -1.10 2.63
N ALA A 197 6.25 0.12 2.93
CA ALA A 197 6.09 1.14 1.92
C ALA A 197 6.31 2.58 2.41
N GLU A 198 6.82 3.40 1.49
CA GLU A 198 6.89 4.85 1.58
C GLU A 198 5.56 5.44 1.13
N THR A 199 5.00 6.42 1.85
CA THR A 199 3.80 7.13 1.37
C THR A 199 4.20 8.16 0.32
N LEU A 200 3.65 8.04 -0.89
CA LEU A 200 3.80 9.02 -1.97
C LEU A 200 2.74 10.12 -1.88
N ALA A 201 1.52 9.79 -1.47
CA ALA A 201 0.43 10.73 -1.26
C ALA A 201 -0.54 10.23 -0.17
N GLY A 202 -0.94 11.12 0.74
CA GLY A 202 -1.87 10.84 1.84
C GLY A 202 -1.99 12.02 2.82
N ALA A 203 -3.00 11.99 3.70
CA ALA A 203 -3.32 13.12 4.58
C ALA A 203 -2.41 13.27 5.82
N THR A 204 -1.61 12.25 6.14
CA THR A 204 -0.79 12.18 7.37
C THR A 204 0.71 12.06 7.07
N MET A 205 1.16 12.69 5.98
CA MET A 205 2.56 12.69 5.55
C MET A 205 3.41 13.70 6.35
N PRO A 206 4.74 13.48 6.48
CA PRO A 206 5.49 12.34 5.97
C PRO A 206 5.36 11.11 6.89
N ASN A 207 5.14 9.95 6.29
CA ASN A 207 5.02 8.70 7.01
C ASN A 207 5.47 7.51 6.14
N LEU A 208 5.85 6.43 6.80
CA LEU A 208 5.92 5.10 6.19
C LEU A 208 4.76 4.25 6.69
N MET A 209 4.41 3.22 5.93
CA MET A 209 3.37 2.27 6.29
C MET A 209 3.82 0.84 6.06
N TYR A 210 3.33 -0.08 6.88
CA TYR A 210 3.53 -1.51 6.69
C TYR A 210 2.35 -2.30 7.26
N LEU A 211 2.20 -3.53 6.75
CA LEU A 211 1.14 -4.45 7.14
C LEU A 211 1.77 -5.81 7.46
N THR A 212 1.71 -6.22 8.73
CA THR A 212 2.15 -7.54 9.19
C THR A 212 0.96 -8.43 9.49
N THR A 213 1.16 -9.74 9.51
CA THR A 213 0.06 -10.71 9.63
C THR A 213 0.41 -11.84 10.59
N PHE A 214 -0.60 -12.30 11.32
CA PHE A 214 -0.44 -13.32 12.36
C PHE A 214 -1.62 -14.27 12.35
N GLU A 215 -1.40 -15.49 12.81
CA GLU A 215 -2.43 -16.53 12.91
C GLU A 215 -3.60 -16.09 13.81
N ASN A 216 -3.27 -15.37 14.90
CA ASN A 216 -4.25 -14.83 15.85
C ASN A 216 -3.61 -13.73 16.74
N MET A 217 -4.38 -13.20 17.70
CA MET A 217 -3.92 -12.16 18.62
C MET A 217 -2.85 -12.63 19.62
N GLU A 218 -2.87 -13.90 20.04
CA GLU A 218 -1.90 -14.46 20.97
C GLU A 218 -0.52 -14.55 20.32
N GLU A 219 -0.47 -15.14 19.13
CA GLU A 219 0.70 -15.19 18.26
C GLU A 219 1.27 -13.79 18.00
N ARG A 220 0.40 -12.85 17.58
CA ARG A 220 0.79 -11.45 17.38
C ARG A 220 1.49 -10.87 18.61
N ASN A 221 0.95 -11.09 19.81
CA ASN A 221 1.53 -10.55 21.03
C ASN A 221 2.88 -11.19 21.35
N ALA A 222 2.99 -12.51 21.22
CA ALA A 222 4.24 -13.23 21.40
C ALA A 222 5.34 -12.73 20.44
N HIS A 223 5.01 -12.48 19.17
CA HIS A 223 5.95 -11.92 18.18
C HIS A 223 6.47 -10.54 18.60
N TRP A 224 5.59 -9.64 19.07
CA TRP A 224 6.01 -8.33 19.56
C TRP A 224 6.79 -8.39 20.86
N ASP A 225 6.48 -9.32 21.76
CA ASP A 225 7.24 -9.53 22.99
C ASP A 225 8.67 -9.99 22.67
N ALA A 226 8.82 -10.92 21.72
CA ALA A 226 10.11 -11.36 21.21
C ALA A 226 10.88 -10.22 20.53
N PHE A 227 10.22 -9.42 19.67
CA PHE A 227 10.85 -8.29 18.99
C PHE A 227 11.42 -7.26 19.97
N ARG A 228 10.68 -6.90 21.03
CA ARG A 228 11.13 -5.88 21.98
C ARG A 228 12.42 -6.23 22.71
N VAL A 229 12.70 -7.53 22.88
CA VAL A 229 13.89 -8.03 23.58
C VAL A 229 14.97 -8.57 22.64
N ASP A 230 14.74 -8.56 21.33
CA ASP A 230 15.72 -9.04 20.35
C ASP A 230 16.99 -8.17 20.41
N PRO A 231 18.19 -8.78 20.51
CA PRO A 231 19.43 -8.02 20.70
C PRO A 231 19.77 -7.12 19.51
N ASP A 232 19.42 -7.51 18.28
CA ASP A 232 19.67 -6.71 17.08
C ASP A 232 18.76 -5.46 17.08
N TRP A 233 17.50 -5.63 17.50
CA TRP A 233 16.59 -4.50 17.69
C TRP A 233 17.06 -3.55 18.81
N VAL A 234 17.45 -4.11 19.96
CA VAL A 234 17.91 -3.31 21.11
C VAL A 234 19.14 -2.49 20.74
N ALA A 235 20.13 -3.09 20.06
CA ALA A 235 21.29 -2.38 19.58
C ALA A 235 20.93 -1.30 18.54
N MET A 236 20.02 -1.60 17.60
CA MET A 236 19.66 -0.69 16.53
C MET A 236 18.87 0.53 17.02
N LYS A 237 17.87 0.34 17.88
CA LYS A 237 17.03 1.45 18.36
C LYS A 237 17.81 2.47 19.20
N ASP A 238 18.92 2.04 19.81
CA ASP A 238 19.76 2.88 20.67
C ASP A 238 20.79 3.71 19.89
N LEU A 239 20.95 3.47 18.59
CA LEU A 239 21.78 4.30 17.71
C LEU A 239 21.25 5.74 17.65
N GLU A 240 22.15 6.71 17.83
CA GLU A 240 21.81 8.13 17.86
C GLU A 240 21.05 8.58 16.61
N GLU A 241 21.41 8.05 15.43
CA GLU A 241 20.76 8.42 14.17
C GLU A 241 19.29 7.99 14.04
N TYR A 242 18.82 7.07 14.89
CA TYR A 242 17.45 6.54 14.86
C TYR A 242 16.57 7.01 16.04
N GLN A 243 17.14 7.77 16.96
CA GLN A 243 16.40 8.37 18.07
C GLN A 243 15.33 9.35 17.58
N ASN A 244 14.14 9.27 18.19
CA ASN A 244 13.02 10.21 17.96
C ASN A 244 12.59 10.35 16.49
N THR A 245 12.78 9.30 15.68
CA THR A 245 12.44 9.33 14.25
C THR A 245 10.93 9.18 13.98
N VAL A 246 10.15 8.73 14.96
CA VAL A 246 8.69 8.57 14.87
C VAL A 246 8.01 9.53 15.84
N SER A 247 7.21 10.47 15.31
CA SER A 247 6.41 11.40 16.12
C SER A 247 5.06 10.82 16.52
N LYS A 248 4.51 9.92 15.71
CA LYS A 248 3.25 9.23 15.98
C LYS A 248 3.22 7.86 15.33
N ASN A 249 2.88 6.85 16.13
CA ASN A 249 2.54 5.51 15.64
C ASN A 249 1.02 5.36 15.65
N VAL A 250 0.42 5.21 14.48
CA VAL A 250 -0.98 4.80 14.33
C VAL A 250 -1.00 3.32 13.97
N THR A 251 -1.41 2.49 14.92
CA THR A 251 -1.59 1.04 14.76
C THR A 251 -3.08 0.74 14.61
N ARG A 252 -3.41 -0.15 13.68
CA ARG A 252 -4.77 -0.69 13.49
C ARG A 252 -4.71 -2.20 13.44
N LEU A 253 -5.57 -2.85 14.22
CA LEU A 253 -5.77 -4.29 14.14
C LEU A 253 -6.97 -4.60 13.26
N LEU A 254 -6.74 -5.34 12.20
CA LEU A 254 -7.70 -5.62 11.14
C LEU A 254 -7.88 -7.13 10.99
N ARG A 255 -9.00 -7.51 10.35
CA ARG A 255 -9.31 -8.88 9.94
C ARG A 255 -9.70 -8.89 8.46
N PRO A 256 -9.24 -9.86 7.67
CA PRO A 256 -9.66 -9.98 6.27
C PRO A 256 -11.13 -10.40 6.22
N THR A 257 -11.86 -9.89 5.23
CA THR A 257 -13.19 -10.42 4.92
C THR A 257 -13.06 -11.80 4.26
N ASP A 258 -14.13 -12.60 4.28
CA ASP A 258 -14.10 -13.93 3.69
C ASP A 258 -13.81 -13.89 2.18
N TYR A 259 -14.24 -12.81 1.51
CA TYR A 259 -14.03 -12.53 0.09
C TYR A 259 -12.72 -11.81 -0.25
N SER A 260 -11.90 -11.43 0.75
CA SER A 260 -10.53 -10.94 0.51
C SER A 260 -9.70 -12.02 -0.17
N ASP A 261 -8.76 -11.71 -1.07
CA ASP A 261 -7.91 -12.75 -1.66
C ASP A 261 -6.95 -13.37 -0.64
N PHE A 262 -6.63 -12.62 0.44
CA PHE A 262 -5.76 -13.05 1.52
C PHE A 262 -6.20 -12.51 2.88
#